data_AF-A0A3M1NQT8-F1
#
_entry.id   AF-A0A3M1NQT8-F1
#
_cell.length_a   1.000
_cell.length_b   1.000
_cell.length_c   1.000
_cell.angle_alpha   90.00
_cell.angle_beta   90.00
_cell.angle_gamma   90.00
#
_symmetry.space_group_name_H-M   'P 1'
#
loop_
_entity.id
_entity.type
_entity.pdbx_description
1 polymer ?
#
loop_
_entity_poly.entity_id
_entity_poly.type
_entity_poly.pdbx_seq_one_letter_code
_entity_poly.pdbx_strand_id
1 'polypeptide(L)'
;MNRLTTALLVLLLGLTALPAAAQPVPSPVWRANIADHLALSLRSPRPGVRAATMQLILDLDRQRPDLDLSAAVDPLLDIYGGDRDASFRLMALSALRALENPYGMERLADLVQHERSPTVRRVTLKTLADYRNGL
;
A
#
# COMPACT_ATOMS: atom_id res chain seq x y z
N MET A 1 40.75 48.13 -13.86
CA MET A 1 41.83 47.81 -12.91
C MET A 1 41.26 47.80 -11.50
N ASN A 2 41.53 46.72 -10.76
CA ASN A 2 41.47 46.55 -9.30
C ASN A 2 40.08 46.49 -8.64
N ARG A 3 39.57 45.31 -8.23
CA ARG A 3 39.99 44.31 -7.20
C ARG A 3 39.34 44.59 -5.83
N LEU A 4 38.49 43.62 -5.39
CA LEU A 4 38.42 42.95 -4.07
C LEU A 4 38.44 43.85 -2.81
N THR A 5 37.51 43.81 -1.86
CA THR A 5 37.33 42.78 -0.79
C THR A 5 36.16 43.20 0.12
N THR A 6 35.10 42.40 0.33
CA THR A 6 34.84 41.50 1.50
C THR A 6 34.88 42.09 2.90
N ALA A 7 33.74 41.99 3.62
CA ALA A 7 33.58 41.47 4.99
C ALA A 7 32.07 41.50 5.32
N LEU A 8 31.27 40.44 5.10
CA LEU A 8 31.12 39.22 5.91
C LEU A 8 30.98 39.48 7.43
N LEU A 9 29.75 39.35 7.96
CA LEU A 9 29.51 39.10 9.37
C LEU A 9 28.27 38.18 9.55
N VAL A 10 28.56 36.92 9.90
CA VAL A 10 27.90 36.08 10.94
C VAL A 10 26.37 35.94 10.85
N LEU A 11 25.83 34.87 10.26
CA LEU A 11 25.56 33.54 10.87
C LEU A 11 24.73 33.62 12.17
N LEU A 12 23.43 33.37 12.09
CA LEU A 12 22.66 32.83 13.21
C LEU A 12 21.61 31.85 12.69
N LEU A 13 21.92 30.57 12.88
CA LEU A 13 21.01 29.44 12.77
C LEU A 13 19.81 29.67 13.70
N GLY A 14 18.68 30.04 13.12
CA GLY A 14 17.37 29.89 13.73
C GLY A 14 16.66 28.69 13.11
N LEU A 15 17.23 27.49 13.21
CA LEU A 15 16.50 26.26 12.89
C LEU A 15 15.54 25.99 14.06
N THR A 16 14.43 26.73 14.09
CA THR A 16 13.34 26.44 15.01
C THR A 16 12.78 25.09 14.59
N ALA A 17 12.94 24.09 15.45
CA ALA A 17 12.23 22.84 15.33
C ALA A 17 10.73 23.16 15.33
N LEU A 18 10.11 23.13 14.15
CA LEU A 18 8.66 23.16 14.04
C LEU A 18 8.14 22.01 14.93
N PRO A 19 7.22 22.26 15.88
CA PRO A 19 6.62 21.17 16.62
C PRO A 19 6.00 20.22 15.61
N ALA A 20 6.31 18.94 15.71
CA ALA A 20 5.68 17.90 14.90
C ALA A 20 4.17 18.07 15.09
N ALA A 21 3.50 18.63 14.08
CA ALA A 21 2.06 18.83 14.14
C ALA A 21 1.44 17.46 14.41
N ALA A 22 0.78 17.32 15.55
CA ALA A 22 0.08 16.09 15.90
C ALA A 22 -0.86 15.77 14.73
N GLN A 23 -0.64 14.64 14.07
CA GLN A 23 -1.47 14.21 12.95
C GLN A 23 -2.92 14.16 13.44
N PRO A 24 -3.86 14.81 12.75
CA PRO A 24 -5.24 14.85 13.20
C PRO A 24 -5.76 13.42 13.32
N VAL A 25 -6.22 13.06 14.52
CA VAL A 25 -6.82 11.75 14.80
C VAL A 25 -8.02 11.59 13.86
N PRO A 26 -8.08 10.54 13.01
CA PRO A 26 -9.17 10.42 12.06
C PRO A 26 -10.52 10.28 12.75
N SER A 27 -11.54 10.92 12.18
CA SER A 27 -12.89 10.88 12.72
C SER A 27 -13.46 9.45 12.71
N PRO A 28 -14.39 9.12 13.62
CA PRO A 28 -15.08 7.82 13.60
C PRO A 28 -15.74 7.51 12.25
N VAL A 29 -16.34 8.53 11.63
CA VAL A 29 -16.96 8.41 10.30
C VAL A 29 -15.93 8.02 9.24
N TRP A 30 -14.74 8.63 9.24
CA TRP A 30 -13.69 8.25 8.29
C TRP A 30 -13.27 6.78 8.49
N ARG A 31 -13.05 6.36 9.73
CA ARG A 31 -12.64 4.97 10.04
C ARG A 31 -13.70 3.96 9.59
N ALA A 32 -14.97 4.30 9.76
CA ALA A 32 -16.08 3.43 9.37
C ALA A 32 -16.22 3.26 7.85
N ASN A 33 -15.70 4.19 7.05
CA ASN A 33 -15.94 4.21 5.60
C ASN A 33 -14.67 4.03 4.75
N ILE A 34 -13.47 4.03 5.36
CA ILE A 34 -12.22 3.99 4.60
C ILE A 34 -12.10 2.71 3.78
N ALA A 35 -12.47 1.56 4.34
CA ALA A 35 -12.39 0.28 3.66
C ALA A 35 -13.26 0.24 2.39
N ASP A 36 -14.50 0.72 2.48
CA ASP A 36 -15.43 0.80 1.33
C ASP A 36 -14.94 1.77 0.25
N HIS A 37 -14.35 2.91 0.67
CA HIS A 37 -13.78 3.85 -0.27
C HIS A 37 -12.56 3.28 -1.02
N LEU A 38 -11.70 2.53 -0.32
CA LEU A 38 -10.58 1.82 -0.94
C LEU A 38 -11.10 0.73 -1.90
N ALA A 39 -12.09 -0.05 -1.48
CA ALA A 39 -12.71 -1.08 -2.31
C ALA A 39 -13.29 -0.50 -3.62
N LEU A 40 -14.01 0.62 -3.54
CA LEU A 40 -14.52 1.34 -4.71
C LEU A 40 -13.39 1.83 -5.62
N SER A 41 -12.33 2.39 -5.02
CA SER A 41 -11.18 2.93 -5.77
C SER A 41 -10.38 1.84 -6.49
N LEU A 42 -10.24 0.66 -5.89
CA LEU A 42 -9.64 -0.53 -6.52
C LEU A 42 -10.44 -1.00 -7.75
N ARG A 43 -11.75 -0.75 -7.82
CA ARG A 43 -12.60 -1.06 -8.98
C ARG A 43 -12.55 0.03 -10.06
N SER A 44 -11.78 1.10 -9.88
CA SER A 44 -11.68 2.18 -10.85
C SER A 44 -11.16 1.70 -12.21
N PRO A 45 -11.75 2.15 -13.33
CA PRO A 45 -11.24 1.83 -14.65
C PRO A 45 -9.85 2.45 -14.90
N ARG A 46 -9.47 3.47 -14.12
CA ARG A 46 -8.20 4.17 -14.26
C ARG A 46 -7.08 3.37 -13.55
N PRO A 47 -6.08 2.84 -14.27
CA PRO A 47 -5.03 2.03 -13.66
C PRO A 47 -4.23 2.80 -12.61
N GLY A 48 -3.99 4.10 -12.82
CA GLY A 48 -3.30 4.94 -11.85
C GLY A 48 -4.05 5.08 -10.51
N VAL A 49 -5.38 5.08 -10.53
CA VAL A 49 -6.18 5.09 -9.29
C VAL A 49 -6.01 3.77 -8.56
N ARG A 50 -6.17 2.63 -9.26
CA ARG A 50 -5.97 1.30 -8.65
C ARG A 50 -4.59 1.15 -8.03
N ALA A 51 -3.54 1.56 -8.75
CA ALA A 51 -2.15 1.50 -8.26
C ALA A 51 -1.95 2.38 -7.02
N ALA A 52 -2.42 3.64 -7.05
CA ALA A 52 -2.33 4.53 -5.90
C ALA A 52 -3.12 3.98 -4.69
N THR A 53 -4.27 3.35 -4.92
CA THR A 53 -5.06 2.74 -3.85
C THR A 53 -4.36 1.52 -3.23
N MET A 54 -3.74 0.64 -4.04
CA MET A 54 -2.95 -0.46 -3.51
C MET A 54 -1.75 0.03 -2.70
N GLN A 55 -1.08 1.09 -3.15
CA GLN A 55 0.00 1.72 -2.39
C GLN A 55 -0.52 2.30 -1.06
N LEU A 56 -1.67 2.97 -1.08
CA LEU A 56 -2.28 3.50 0.13
C LEU A 56 -2.65 2.40 1.13
N ILE A 57 -3.12 1.23 0.67
CA ILE A 57 -3.38 0.08 1.54
C ILE A 57 -2.09 -0.37 2.24
N LEU A 58 -0.97 -0.48 1.52
CA LEU A 58 0.34 -0.82 2.10
C LEU A 58 0.85 0.24 3.09
N ASP A 59 0.52 1.50 2.86
CA ASP A 59 0.89 2.59 3.77
C ASP A 59 0.02 2.57 5.03
N LEU A 60 -1.29 2.36 4.88
CA LEU A 60 -2.24 2.29 5.98
C LEU A 60 -1.99 1.07 6.88
N ASP A 61 -1.69 -0.10 6.31
CA ASP A 61 -1.31 -1.28 7.10
C ASP A 61 -0.13 -0.98 8.04
N ARG A 62 0.92 -0.36 7.51
CA ARG A 62 2.13 -0.01 8.27
C ARG A 62 1.90 1.08 9.31
N GLN A 63 1.11 2.09 8.97
CA GLN A 63 0.91 3.26 9.83
C GLN A 63 -0.22 3.06 10.84
N ARG A 64 -1.21 2.25 10.49
CA ARG A 64 -2.54 2.13 11.12
C ARG A 64 -3.06 0.68 11.07
N PRO A 65 -2.36 -0.28 11.70
CA PRO A 65 -2.80 -1.67 11.77
C PRO A 65 -4.09 -1.85 12.59
N ASP A 66 -4.59 -0.78 13.23
CA ASP A 66 -5.88 -0.74 13.92
C ASP A 66 -7.09 -0.69 12.96
N LEU A 67 -6.87 -0.40 11.68
CA LEU A 67 -7.95 -0.28 10.71
C LEU A 67 -8.34 -1.63 10.13
N ASP A 68 -9.64 -1.93 10.16
CA ASP A 68 -10.19 -3.03 9.38
C ASP A 68 -10.32 -2.61 7.91
N LEU A 69 -9.51 -3.22 7.05
CA LEU A 69 -9.51 -3.00 5.60
C LEU A 69 -10.07 -4.20 4.83
N SER A 70 -10.81 -5.09 5.49
CA SER A 70 -11.28 -6.36 4.90
C SER A 70 -12.14 -6.18 3.64
N ALA A 71 -12.86 -5.07 3.50
CA ALA A 71 -13.64 -4.77 2.29
C ALA A 71 -12.77 -4.64 1.01
N ALA A 72 -11.46 -4.38 1.16
CA ALA A 72 -10.53 -4.31 0.03
C ALA A 72 -10.11 -5.68 -0.51
N VAL A 73 -10.35 -6.77 0.22
CA VAL A 73 -9.85 -8.11 -0.12
C VAL A 73 -10.40 -8.61 -1.47
N ASP A 74 -11.71 -8.60 -1.67
CA ASP A 74 -12.30 -9.08 -2.93
C ASP A 74 -11.83 -8.27 -4.16
N PRO A 75 -11.84 -6.92 -4.16
CA PRO A 75 -11.26 -6.15 -5.26
C PRO A 75 -9.77 -6.44 -5.52
N LEU A 76 -8.97 -6.72 -4.49
CA LEU A 76 -7.57 -7.11 -4.68
C LEU A 76 -7.45 -8.50 -5.31
N LEU A 77 -8.28 -9.46 -4.92
CA LEU A 77 -8.37 -10.78 -5.55
C LEU A 77 -8.80 -10.67 -7.02
N ASP A 78 -9.75 -9.78 -7.33
CA ASP A 78 -10.19 -9.49 -8.71
C ASP A 78 -9.01 -8.96 -9.56
N ILE A 79 -8.22 -8.02 -9.03
CA ILE A 79 -7.03 -7.50 -9.71
C ILE A 79 -5.98 -8.60 -9.88
N TYR A 80 -5.72 -9.39 -8.84
CA TYR A 80 -4.79 -10.52 -8.91
C TYR A 80 -5.21 -11.55 -9.97
N GLY A 81 -6.47 -11.98 -10.00
CA GLY A 81 -6.94 -12.99 -10.94
C GLY A 81 -7.11 -12.47 -12.37
N GLY A 82 -7.42 -11.18 -12.54
CA GLY A 82 -7.92 -10.65 -13.81
C GLY A 82 -6.96 -9.72 -14.57
N ASP A 83 -6.11 -8.95 -13.88
CA ASP A 83 -5.36 -7.88 -14.55
C ASP A 83 -4.33 -8.45 -15.54
N ARG A 84 -4.27 -7.84 -16.73
CA ARG A 84 -3.37 -8.24 -17.84
C ARG A 84 -1.91 -8.00 -17.48
N ASP A 85 -1.64 -6.94 -16.75
CA ASP A 85 -0.29 -6.58 -16.34
C ASP A 85 0.14 -7.38 -15.11
N ALA A 86 1.27 -8.09 -15.22
CA ALA A 86 1.84 -8.84 -14.11
C ALA A 86 2.23 -7.93 -12.94
N SER A 87 2.57 -6.68 -13.21
CA SER A 87 2.93 -5.68 -12.19
C SER A 87 1.74 -5.36 -11.28
N PHE A 88 0.53 -5.24 -11.85
CA PHE A 88 -0.70 -5.05 -11.08
C PHE A 88 -1.04 -6.28 -10.24
N ARG A 89 -0.87 -7.49 -10.80
CA ARG A 89 -1.08 -8.73 -10.05
C ARG A 89 -0.11 -8.86 -8.87
N LEU A 90 1.17 -8.51 -9.06
CA LEU A 90 2.16 -8.49 -7.97
C LEU A 90 1.86 -7.42 -6.92
N MET A 91 1.38 -6.25 -7.33
CA MET A 91 1.00 -5.20 -6.39
C MET A 91 -0.23 -5.61 -5.55
N ALA A 92 -1.21 -6.24 -6.18
CA ALA A 92 -2.37 -6.80 -5.48
C ALA A 92 -1.96 -7.92 -4.52
N LEU A 93 -1.03 -8.80 -4.91
CA LEU A 93 -0.45 -9.80 -4.02
C LEU A 93 0.22 -9.17 -2.79
N SER A 94 1.00 -8.11 -2.97
CA SER A 94 1.64 -7.40 -1.86
C SER A 94 0.59 -6.80 -0.91
N ALA A 95 -0.46 -6.17 -1.44
CA ALA A 95 -1.54 -5.61 -0.64
C ALA A 95 -2.33 -6.71 0.10
N LEU A 96 -2.66 -7.83 -0.56
CA LEU A 96 -3.29 -8.98 0.08
C LEU A 96 -2.42 -9.51 1.24
N ARG A 97 -1.11 -9.64 1.02
CA ARG A 97 -0.18 -10.12 2.04
C ARG A 97 -0.14 -9.19 3.26
N ALA A 98 -0.15 -7.88 3.03
CA ALA A 98 -0.17 -6.89 4.12
C ALA A 98 -1.42 -7.02 4.99
N LEU A 99 -2.60 -7.24 4.38
CA LEU A 99 -3.84 -7.39 5.13
C LEU A 99 -3.93 -8.67 5.98
N GLU A 100 -3.09 -9.69 5.69
CA GLU A 100 -3.06 -11.01 6.36
C GLU A 100 -4.42 -11.69 6.54
N ASN A 101 -5.41 -11.29 5.72
CA ASN A 101 -6.79 -11.74 5.86
C ASN A 101 -6.90 -13.24 5.50
N PRO A 102 -7.39 -14.12 6.41
CA PRO A 102 -7.41 -15.56 6.17
C PRO A 102 -8.21 -15.97 4.94
N TYR A 103 -9.38 -15.37 4.73
CA TYR A 103 -10.19 -15.60 3.53
C TYR A 103 -9.43 -15.16 2.26
N GLY A 104 -8.77 -14.00 2.29
CA GLY A 104 -7.93 -13.54 1.19
C GLY A 104 -6.80 -14.52 0.84
N MET A 105 -6.11 -15.06 1.85
CA MET A 105 -5.01 -16.02 1.66
C MET A 105 -5.50 -17.37 1.13
N GLU A 106 -6.66 -17.85 1.60
CA GLU A 106 -7.29 -19.07 1.09
C GLU A 106 -7.67 -18.92 -0.40
N ARG A 107 -8.36 -17.83 -0.75
CA ARG A 107 -8.75 -17.57 -2.14
C ARG A 107 -7.55 -17.37 -3.06
N LEU A 108 -6.48 -16.77 -2.57
CA LEU A 108 -5.22 -16.63 -3.30
C LEU A 108 -4.58 -18.00 -3.61
N ALA A 109 -4.69 -18.99 -2.71
CA ALA A 109 -4.21 -20.35 -2.93
C ALA A 109 -4.98 -21.09 -4.04
N ASP A 110 -6.24 -20.75 -4.26
CA ASP A 110 -7.02 -21.27 -5.38
C ASP A 110 -6.64 -20.58 -6.70
N LEU A 111 -6.50 -19.25 -6.67
CA LEU A 111 -6.21 -18.45 -7.86
C LEU A 111 -4.82 -18.72 -8.43
N VAL A 112 -3.81 -18.96 -7.59
CA VAL A 112 -2.42 -19.18 -8.04
C VAL A 112 -2.27 -20.40 -8.96
N GLN A 113 -3.15 -21.39 -8.85
CA GLN A 113 -3.16 -22.56 -9.74
C GLN A 113 -3.38 -22.16 -11.21
N HIS A 114 -4.11 -21.08 -11.43
CA HIS A 114 -4.47 -20.53 -12.73
C HIS A 114 -3.58 -19.34 -13.15
N GLU A 115 -2.59 -18.96 -12.35
CA GLU A 115 -1.73 -17.79 -12.65
C GLU A 115 -0.86 -18.04 -13.88
N ARG A 116 -1.07 -17.22 -14.90
CA ARG A 116 -0.43 -17.33 -16.22
C ARG A 116 1.05 -16.96 -16.27
N SER A 117 1.53 -16.11 -15.36
CA SER A 117 2.93 -15.71 -15.30
C SER A 117 3.71 -16.62 -14.35
N PRO A 118 4.75 -17.34 -14.82
CA PRO A 118 5.60 -18.16 -13.96
C PRO A 118 6.22 -17.35 -12.81
N THR A 119 6.55 -16.09 -13.05
CA THR A 119 7.09 -15.19 -12.03
C THR A 119 6.06 -14.88 -10.96
N VAL A 120 4.85 -14.43 -11.34
CA VAL A 120 3.78 -14.12 -10.38
C VAL A 120 3.38 -15.36 -9.60
N ARG A 121 3.27 -16.51 -10.27
CA ARG A 121 2.97 -17.81 -9.64
C ARG A 121 4.01 -18.16 -8.58
N ARG A 122 5.30 -18.08 -8.91
CA ARG A 122 6.40 -18.39 -7.98
C ARG A 122 6.37 -17.47 -6.76
N VAL A 123 6.22 -16.16 -6.96
CA VAL A 123 6.17 -15.19 -5.86
C VAL A 123 4.95 -15.47 -4.98
N THR A 124 3.79 -15.75 -5.56
CA THR A 124 2.57 -16.06 -4.81
C THR A 124 2.72 -17.33 -3.97
N LEU A 125 3.27 -18.41 -4.55
CA LEU A 125 3.51 -19.66 -3.81
C LEU A 125 4.47 -19.45 -2.64
N LYS A 126 5.52 -18.63 -2.83
CA LYS A 126 6.42 -18.26 -1.74
C LYS A 126 5.66 -17.50 -0.65
N THR A 127 4.87 -16.48 -1.03
CA THR A 127 4.06 -15.68 -0.09
C THR A 127 3.11 -16.57 0.73
N LEU A 128 2.43 -17.52 0.10
CA LEU A 128 1.52 -18.46 0.78
C LEU A 128 2.26 -19.42 1.72
N ALA A 129 3.45 -19.89 1.33
CA ALA A 129 4.29 -20.72 2.19
C ALA A 129 4.78 -19.93 3.42
N ASP A 130 5.25 -18.69 3.21
CA ASP A 130 5.67 -17.80 4.29
C ASP A 130 4.51 -17.50 5.26
N TYR A 131 3.29 -17.26 4.75
CA TYR A 131 2.10 -17.05 5.57
C TYR A 131 1.78 -18.26 6.46
N ARG A 132 1.84 -19.48 5.90
CA ARG A 132 1.57 -20.73 6.64
C ARG A 132 2.61 -21.05 7.71
N ASN A 133 3.87 -20.67 7.48
CA ASN A 133 4.97 -20.95 8.41
C ASN A 133 5.11 -19.88 9.52
N GLY A 134 4.43 -18.74 9.39
CA GLY A 134 4.40 -17.66 10.38
C GLY A 134 3.23 -17.73 11.37
N LEU A 135 2.30 -18.67 11.15
CA LEU A 135 1.21 -19.05 12.07
C LEU A 135 1.66 -20.23 12.94
#